data_AF-A0A7C5G0C7-F1
#
_entry.id   AF-A0A7C5G0C7-F1
#
_cell.length_a   1.000
_cell.length_b   1.000
_cell.length_c   1.000
_cell.angle_alpha   90.00
_cell.angle_beta   90.00
_cell.angle_gamma   90.00
#
_symmetry.space_group_name_H-M   'P 1'
#
loop_
_entity.id
_entity.type
_entity.pdbx_description
1 polymer ?
#
loop_
_entity_poly.entity_id
_entity_poly.type
_entity_poly.pdbx_seq_one_letter_code
_entity_poly.pdbx_strand_id
1 'polypeptide(L)'
;MLSRATEWLLRRYTNADFITQQRSRILLVIAAGALVLSLAVGTVTLSYLGMPVTAIDAWTSFTVAVAATLALILLVSGRYSAAAHVSVALGFAAVWAQVLGRVGTHDTQSAVAYVVAVLVLPALLIARGWILIYSLLTLVLAGIASAHVALAHHFPARDAAVFGIDIVAGAAFVVFVTTLMSRVYEGALRRIEALLHDQRACNIEMAQLAESLGRSEAHKRQFFKETIYSVTSGRLRICDAGEIDGMLDSSEVALEIGAASEVGHVRRLITDYCSSTGLAGTELDMFSIAVGEAITNAVKHAAGGVVYAGRRENVVWVAVVDGGPGIESLILPRALLMMGYSTKPSLGIGYTLMLDGADEIMLETSESGTKVVLMKNLACELGQEAIFGPLDGAHH
;
A
#
# COMPACT_ATOMS: atom_id res chain seq x y z
N MET A 1 -21.40 -4.13 -0.53
CA MET A 1 -22.07 -4.85 -1.65
C MET A 1 -22.33 -3.94 -2.85
N LEU A 2 -22.89 -2.73 -2.68
CA LEU A 2 -23.13 -1.80 -3.79
C LEU A 2 -21.89 -1.45 -4.62
N SER A 3 -20.72 -1.23 -3.99
CA SER A 3 -19.49 -0.88 -4.71
C SER A 3 -19.08 -1.96 -5.72
N ARG A 4 -19.08 -3.23 -5.31
CA ARG A 4 -18.72 -4.38 -6.18
C ARG A 4 -19.70 -4.56 -7.34
N ALA A 5 -20.99 -4.35 -7.11
CA ALA A 5 -22.00 -4.44 -8.17
C ALA A 5 -21.83 -3.32 -9.20
N THR A 6 -21.60 -2.09 -8.75
CA THR A 6 -21.33 -0.93 -9.61
C THR A 6 -20.07 -1.13 -10.45
N GLU A 7 -18.99 -1.64 -9.86
CA GLU A 7 -17.76 -1.97 -10.58
C GLU A 7 -17.97 -3.05 -11.64
N TRP A 8 -18.73 -4.10 -11.32
CA TRP A 8 -19.03 -5.17 -12.26
C TRP A 8 -19.90 -4.70 -13.44
N LEU A 9 -20.91 -3.86 -13.18
CA LEU A 9 -21.79 -3.29 -14.19
C LEU A 9 -21.07 -2.30 -15.11
N LEU A 10 -20.14 -1.52 -14.55
CA LEU A 10 -19.38 -0.49 -15.27
C LEU A 10 -17.98 -0.96 -15.70
N ARG A 11 -17.72 -2.28 -15.73
CA ARG A 11 -16.42 -2.84 -16.12
C ARG A 11 -15.93 -2.38 -17.50
N ARG A 12 -16.84 -2.01 -18.40
CA ARG A 12 -16.53 -1.49 -19.74
C ARG A 12 -15.92 -0.08 -19.71
N TYR A 13 -16.03 0.64 -18.59
CA TYR A 13 -15.52 2.00 -18.41
C TYR A 13 -14.24 2.07 -17.56
N THR A 14 -13.67 0.95 -17.12
CA THR A 14 -12.45 0.97 -16.28
C THR A 14 -11.27 1.68 -16.93
N ASN A 15 -11.22 1.69 -18.26
CA ASN A 15 -10.18 2.34 -19.05
C ASN A 15 -10.60 3.69 -19.65
N ALA A 16 -11.82 4.16 -19.36
CA ALA A 16 -12.25 5.50 -19.79
C ALA A 16 -11.58 6.58 -18.93
N ASP A 17 -11.60 7.83 -19.39
CA ASP A 17 -11.16 8.98 -18.61
C ASP A 17 -11.98 9.13 -17.31
N PHE A 18 -11.39 9.76 -16.29
CA PHE A 18 -11.99 9.88 -14.97
C PHE A 18 -13.38 10.56 -15.02
N ILE A 19 -13.56 11.55 -15.90
CA ILE A 19 -14.82 12.25 -16.06
C ILE A 19 -15.91 11.31 -16.56
N THR A 20 -15.65 10.52 -17.61
CA THR A 20 -16.59 9.52 -18.13
C THR A 20 -16.90 8.43 -17.10
N GLN A 21 -15.91 8.00 -16.31
CA GLN A 21 -16.13 7.03 -15.22
C GLN A 21 -17.09 7.58 -14.16
N GLN A 22 -16.91 8.84 -13.73
CA GLN A 22 -17.80 9.45 -12.74
C GLN A 22 -19.20 9.70 -13.31
N ARG A 23 -19.28 10.23 -14.53
CA ARG A 23 -20.57 10.48 -15.20
C ARG A 23 -21.37 9.19 -15.41
N SER A 24 -20.73 8.09 -15.79
CA SER A 24 -21.39 6.79 -15.93
C SER A 24 -21.87 6.22 -14.59
N ARG A 25 -21.12 6.41 -13.50
CA ARG A 25 -21.57 6.04 -12.14
C ARG A 25 -22.80 6.84 -11.71
N ILE A 26 -22.79 8.15 -11.92
CA ILE A 26 -23.94 9.02 -11.63
C ILE A 26 -25.16 8.58 -12.44
N LEU A 27 -24.99 8.35 -13.76
CA LEU A 27 -26.06 7.87 -14.63
C LEU A 27 -26.63 6.53 -14.18
N LEU A 28 -25.78 5.58 -13.75
CA LEU A 28 -26.22 4.28 -13.25
C LEU A 28 -27.15 4.45 -12.04
N VAL A 29 -26.73 5.26 -11.06
CA VAL A 29 -27.51 5.49 -9.84
C VAL A 29 -28.83 6.19 -10.15
N ILE A 30 -28.81 7.22 -11.01
CA ILE A 30 -30.02 7.94 -11.43
C ILE A 30 -30.97 7.00 -12.17
N ALA A 31 -30.49 6.23 -13.14
CA ALA A 31 -31.33 5.33 -13.93
C ALA A 31 -31.90 4.18 -13.09
N ALA A 32 -31.09 3.57 -12.22
CA ALA A 32 -31.57 2.53 -11.31
C ALA A 32 -32.61 3.06 -10.31
N GLY A 33 -32.35 4.23 -9.72
CA GLY A 33 -33.30 4.90 -8.83
C GLY A 33 -34.61 5.27 -9.53
N ALA A 34 -34.52 5.83 -10.74
CA ALA A 34 -35.69 6.16 -11.55
C ALA A 34 -36.51 4.91 -11.90
N LEU A 35 -35.86 3.79 -12.25
CA LEU A 35 -36.55 2.53 -12.52
C LEU A 35 -37.33 2.04 -11.30
N VAL A 36 -36.68 1.97 -10.14
CA VAL A 36 -37.31 1.49 -8.90
C VAL A 36 -38.48 2.39 -8.49
N LEU A 37 -38.27 3.71 -8.51
CA LEU A 37 -39.31 4.67 -8.14
C LEU A 37 -40.50 4.59 -9.10
N SER A 38 -40.25 4.49 -10.41
CA SER A 38 -41.32 4.45 -11.41
C SER A 38 -42.13 3.16 -11.34
N LEU A 39 -41.49 2.02 -11.06
CA LEU A 39 -42.19 0.76 -10.81
C LEU A 39 -43.06 0.84 -9.54
N ALA A 40 -42.55 1.47 -8.47
CA ALA A 40 -43.32 1.67 -7.24
C ALA A 40 -44.55 2.56 -7.47
N VAL A 41 -44.37 3.73 -8.12
CA VAL A 41 -45.47 4.66 -8.44
C VAL A 41 -46.50 4.01 -9.36
N GLY A 42 -46.05 3.30 -10.40
CA GLY A 42 -46.94 2.57 -11.31
C GLY A 42 -47.76 1.50 -10.58
N THR A 43 -47.12 0.76 -9.67
CA THR A 43 -47.80 -0.26 -8.85
C THR A 43 -48.86 0.38 -7.95
N VAL A 44 -48.53 1.45 -7.23
CA VAL A 44 -49.50 2.16 -6.36
C VAL A 44 -50.66 2.72 -7.17
N THR A 45 -50.37 3.34 -8.32
CA THR A 45 -51.41 3.94 -9.18
C THR A 45 -52.40 2.89 -9.70
N LEU A 46 -51.90 1.74 -10.14
CA LEU A 46 -52.74 0.66 -10.68
C LEU A 46 -53.46 -0.14 -9.59
N SER A 47 -52.78 -0.49 -8.50
CA SER A 47 -53.32 -1.41 -7.49
C SER A 47 -54.11 -0.71 -6.38
N TYR A 48 -53.63 0.44 -5.91
CA TYR A 48 -54.19 1.10 -4.73
C TYR A 48 -55.24 2.15 -5.08
N LEU A 49 -54.97 2.94 -6.14
CA LEU A 49 -55.91 3.98 -6.60
C LEU A 49 -56.97 3.45 -7.57
N GLY A 50 -56.82 2.21 -8.04
CA GLY A 50 -57.76 1.60 -9.00
C GLY A 50 -57.85 2.35 -10.33
N MET A 51 -56.81 3.13 -10.68
CA MET A 51 -56.81 3.89 -11.91
C MET A 51 -56.72 2.95 -13.13
N PRO A 52 -57.50 3.20 -14.19
CA PRO A 52 -57.41 2.39 -15.39
C PRO A 52 -56.01 2.52 -16.02
N VAL A 53 -55.54 1.44 -16.64
CA VAL A 53 -54.23 1.40 -17.34
C VAL A 53 -54.14 2.46 -18.45
N THR A 54 -55.28 2.94 -18.94
CA THR A 54 -55.38 4.00 -19.95
C THR A 54 -55.15 5.40 -19.38
N ALA A 55 -55.07 5.56 -18.05
CA ALA A 55 -54.80 6.86 -17.44
C ALA A 55 -53.40 7.36 -17.83
N ILE A 56 -53.31 8.64 -18.19
CA ILE A 56 -52.06 9.29 -18.61
C ILE A 56 -50.97 9.12 -17.54
N ASP A 57 -51.32 9.17 -16.26
CA ASP A 57 -50.39 9.01 -15.14
C ASP A 57 -49.79 7.59 -15.02
N ALA A 58 -50.51 6.57 -15.45
CA ALA A 58 -49.98 5.20 -15.51
C ALA A 58 -48.97 5.06 -16.68
N TRP A 59 -49.27 5.69 -17.82
CA TRP A 59 -48.40 5.68 -19.00
C TRP A 59 -47.09 6.45 -18.81
N THR A 60 -47.11 7.56 -18.08
CA THR A 60 -45.88 8.32 -17.77
C THR A 60 -44.91 7.49 -16.92
N SER A 61 -45.43 6.82 -15.88
CA SER A 61 -44.64 5.91 -15.04
C SER A 61 -44.06 4.73 -15.86
N PHE A 62 -44.85 4.17 -16.78
CA PHE A 62 -44.34 3.12 -17.67
C PHE A 62 -43.23 3.64 -18.61
N THR A 63 -43.41 4.83 -19.18
CA THR A 63 -42.43 5.44 -20.10
C THR A 63 -41.09 5.70 -19.40
N VAL A 64 -41.12 6.22 -18.16
CA VAL A 64 -39.90 6.43 -17.36
C VAL A 64 -39.21 5.12 -17.02
N ALA A 65 -39.95 4.05 -16.70
CA ALA A 65 -39.38 2.73 -16.43
C ALA A 65 -38.71 2.13 -17.67
N VAL A 66 -39.34 2.24 -18.84
CA VAL A 66 -38.75 1.81 -20.13
C VAL A 66 -37.48 2.60 -20.44
N ALA A 67 -37.52 3.91 -20.26
CA ALA A 67 -36.37 4.79 -20.47
C ALA A 67 -35.18 4.41 -19.59
N ALA A 68 -35.43 4.24 -18.29
CA ALA A 68 -34.42 3.83 -17.33
C ALA A 68 -33.84 2.46 -17.67
N THR A 69 -34.68 1.50 -18.10
CA THR A 69 -34.24 0.17 -18.50
C THR A 69 -33.34 0.23 -19.74
N LEU A 70 -33.75 0.95 -20.78
CA LEU A 70 -32.94 1.14 -21.99
C LEU A 70 -31.61 1.83 -21.69
N ALA A 71 -31.64 2.85 -20.83
CA ALA A 71 -30.45 3.55 -20.39
C ALA A 71 -29.48 2.60 -19.66
N LEU A 72 -29.96 1.77 -18.74
CA LEU A 72 -29.16 0.77 -18.02
C LEU A 72 -28.55 -0.25 -18.98
N ILE A 73 -29.33 -0.76 -19.94
CA ILE A 73 -28.83 -1.71 -20.96
C ILE A 73 -27.71 -1.06 -21.79
N LEU A 74 -27.92 0.17 -22.27
CA LEU A 74 -26.92 0.91 -23.04
C LEU A 74 -25.67 1.21 -22.21
N LEU A 75 -25.84 1.57 -20.94
CA LEU A 75 -24.75 1.85 -20.02
C LEU A 75 -23.91 0.59 -19.78
N VAL A 76 -24.53 -0.55 -19.46
CA VAL A 76 -23.83 -1.83 -19.29
C VAL A 76 -23.15 -2.29 -20.58
N SER A 77 -23.68 -1.91 -21.75
CA SER A 77 -23.05 -2.18 -23.05
C SER A 77 -21.81 -1.32 -23.36
N GLY A 78 -21.49 -0.33 -22.52
CA GLY A 78 -20.36 0.58 -22.72
C GLY A 78 -20.69 1.82 -23.57
N ARG A 79 -21.97 2.07 -23.88
CA ARG A 79 -22.41 3.18 -24.76
C ARG A 79 -22.94 4.35 -23.94
N TYR A 80 -22.04 5.06 -23.24
CA TYR A 80 -22.43 6.11 -22.27
C TYR A 80 -23.23 7.24 -22.94
N SER A 81 -22.72 7.78 -24.04
CA SER A 81 -23.36 8.90 -24.74
C SER A 81 -24.79 8.54 -25.17
N ALA A 82 -24.98 7.36 -25.76
CA ALA A 82 -26.30 6.88 -26.14
C ALA A 82 -27.23 6.71 -24.93
N ALA A 83 -26.74 6.12 -23.84
CA ALA A 83 -27.52 5.96 -22.60
C ALA A 83 -27.97 7.31 -22.02
N ALA A 84 -27.08 8.30 -21.99
CA ALA A 84 -27.39 9.65 -21.51
C ALA A 84 -28.44 10.34 -22.40
N HIS A 85 -28.27 10.29 -23.72
CA HIS A 85 -29.22 10.87 -24.67
C HIS A 85 -30.59 10.22 -24.60
N VAL A 86 -30.67 8.88 -24.52
CA VAL A 86 -31.93 8.14 -24.39
C VAL A 86 -32.64 8.48 -23.08
N SER A 87 -31.90 8.52 -21.96
CA SER A 87 -32.45 8.88 -20.65
C SER A 87 -33.09 10.26 -20.67
N VAL A 88 -32.35 11.24 -21.21
CA VAL A 88 -32.80 12.63 -21.29
C VAL A 88 -33.96 12.76 -22.26
N ALA A 89 -33.86 12.22 -23.47
CA ALA A 89 -34.90 12.36 -24.49
C ALA A 89 -36.23 11.74 -24.05
N LEU A 90 -36.21 10.54 -23.46
CA LEU A 90 -37.42 9.89 -22.98
C LEU A 90 -37.97 10.53 -21.70
N GLY A 91 -37.10 11.02 -20.80
CA GLY A 91 -37.52 11.82 -19.66
C GLY A 91 -38.23 13.11 -20.09
N PHE A 92 -37.70 13.79 -21.12
CA PHE A 92 -38.36 14.93 -21.75
C PHE A 92 -39.71 14.57 -22.35
N ALA A 93 -39.77 13.48 -23.14
CA ALA A 93 -41.00 13.04 -23.76
C ALA A 93 -42.09 12.73 -22.72
N ALA A 94 -41.73 12.04 -21.64
CA ALA A 94 -42.66 11.69 -20.56
C ALA A 94 -43.26 12.92 -19.88
N VAL A 95 -42.42 13.92 -19.55
CA VAL A 95 -42.90 15.15 -18.90
C VAL A 95 -43.72 16.00 -19.86
N TRP A 96 -43.31 16.14 -21.11
CA TRP A 96 -44.12 16.88 -22.09
C TRP A 96 -45.46 16.20 -22.38
N ALA A 97 -45.51 14.87 -22.45
CA ALA A 97 -46.76 14.14 -22.56
C ALA A 97 -47.70 14.41 -21.37
N GLN A 98 -47.14 14.47 -20.15
CA GLN A 98 -47.92 14.80 -18.95
C GLN A 98 -48.42 16.25 -18.97
N VAL A 99 -47.57 17.21 -19.35
CA VAL A 99 -47.93 18.62 -19.46
C VAL A 99 -49.05 18.81 -20.47
N LEU A 100 -48.89 18.28 -21.68
CA LEU A 100 -49.89 18.37 -22.75
C LEU A 100 -51.19 17.64 -22.40
N GLY A 101 -51.10 16.48 -21.73
CA GLY A 101 -52.26 15.71 -21.30
C GLY A 101 -53.11 16.38 -20.21
N ARG A 102 -52.55 17.37 -19.49
CA ARG A 102 -53.25 18.13 -18.44
C ARG A 102 -53.66 19.54 -18.86
N VAL A 103 -53.35 19.94 -20.10
CA VAL A 103 -53.79 21.21 -20.68
C VAL A 103 -55.32 21.31 -20.58
N GLY A 104 -55.82 22.38 -19.97
CA GLY A 104 -57.26 22.64 -19.78
C GLY A 104 -57.83 22.21 -18.42
N THR A 105 -57.03 21.56 -17.55
CA THR A 105 -57.42 21.29 -16.15
C THR A 105 -57.00 22.47 -15.25
N HIS A 106 -57.80 22.81 -14.23
CA HIS A 106 -57.56 23.96 -13.34
C HIS A 106 -56.31 23.86 -12.44
N ASP A 107 -55.49 22.81 -12.57
CA ASP A 107 -54.38 22.49 -11.65
C ASP A 107 -52.99 22.71 -12.30
N THR A 108 -52.85 23.84 -13.00
CA THR A 108 -51.69 24.16 -13.86
C THR A 108 -50.39 24.46 -13.09
N GLN A 109 -50.46 24.76 -11.78
CA GLN A 109 -49.28 25.08 -10.97
C GLN A 109 -48.31 23.89 -10.80
N SER A 110 -48.81 22.65 -10.88
CA SER A 110 -48.01 21.43 -10.75
C SER A 110 -47.02 21.22 -11.91
N ALA A 111 -47.35 21.72 -13.11
CA ALA A 111 -46.61 21.42 -14.34
C ALA A 111 -45.22 22.08 -14.38
N VAL A 112 -45.08 23.26 -13.79
CA VAL A 112 -43.82 24.03 -13.79
C VAL A 112 -42.73 23.31 -12.97
N ALA A 113 -43.09 22.66 -11.87
CA ALA A 113 -42.16 21.91 -11.02
C ALA A 113 -41.53 20.70 -11.76
N TYR A 114 -42.32 20.00 -12.58
CA TYR A 114 -41.82 18.87 -13.36
C TYR A 114 -40.87 19.30 -14.49
N VAL A 115 -41.14 20.44 -15.12
CA VAL A 115 -40.27 21.01 -16.16
C VAL A 115 -38.91 21.38 -15.57
N VAL A 116 -38.87 21.94 -14.35
CA VAL A 116 -37.61 22.26 -13.66
C VAL A 116 -36.80 21.00 -13.34
N ALA A 117 -37.45 19.92 -12.88
CA ALA A 117 -36.78 18.66 -12.56
C ALA A 117 -36.14 18.00 -13.81
N VAL A 118 -36.81 18.06 -14.97
CA VAL A 118 -36.30 17.50 -16.23
C VAL A 118 -35.14 18.30 -16.78
N LEU A 119 -35.16 19.61 -16.62
CA LEU A 119 -34.14 20.50 -17.18
C LEU A 119 -32.78 20.37 -16.45
N VAL A 120 -32.73 19.78 -15.24
CA VAL A 120 -31.47 19.52 -14.50
C VAL A 120 -30.75 18.25 -14.99
N LEU A 121 -31.47 17.26 -15.52
CA LEU A 121 -30.88 15.98 -15.97
C LEU A 121 -29.81 16.14 -17.08
N PRO A 122 -30.04 16.95 -18.13
CA PRO A 122 -29.04 17.21 -19.17
C PRO A 122 -27.75 17.82 -18.64
N ALA A 123 -27.83 18.66 -17.60
CA ALA A 123 -26.70 19.34 -16.98
C ALA A 123 -25.66 18.37 -16.44
N LEU A 124 -26.14 17.25 -15.90
CA LEU A 124 -25.34 16.24 -15.22
C LEU A 124 -24.81 15.19 -16.18
N LEU A 125 -25.54 14.93 -17.26
CA LEU A 125 -25.35 13.73 -18.08
C LEU A 125 -24.81 14.00 -19.49
N ILE A 126 -25.00 15.20 -20.06
CA ILE A 126 -24.66 15.44 -21.46
C ILE A 126 -23.61 16.54 -21.59
N ALA A 127 -22.76 16.42 -22.61
CA ALA A 127 -21.79 17.45 -22.96
C ALA A 127 -22.46 18.80 -23.27
N ARG A 128 -21.74 19.88 -22.97
CA ARG A 128 -22.21 21.27 -23.01
C ARG A 128 -22.92 21.68 -24.31
N GLY A 129 -22.49 21.17 -25.47
CA GLY A 129 -23.11 21.49 -26.76
C GLY A 129 -24.57 21.01 -26.86
N TRP A 130 -24.86 19.85 -26.30
CA TRP A 130 -26.19 19.25 -26.36
C TRP A 130 -27.16 19.87 -25.36
N ILE A 131 -26.67 20.40 -24.24
CA ILE A 131 -27.50 21.13 -23.28
C ILE A 131 -28.26 22.24 -24.00
N LEU A 132 -27.58 23.02 -24.86
CA LEU A 132 -28.21 24.09 -25.64
C LEU A 132 -29.29 23.57 -26.59
N ILE A 133 -29.06 22.42 -27.22
CA ILE A 133 -30.02 21.80 -28.14
C ILE A 133 -31.27 21.35 -27.39
N TYR A 134 -31.13 20.62 -26.28
CA TYR A 134 -32.29 20.21 -25.46
C TYR A 134 -33.02 21.41 -24.85
N SER A 135 -32.30 22.44 -24.47
CA SER A 135 -32.86 23.70 -23.96
C SER A 135 -33.72 24.40 -25.02
N LEU A 136 -33.19 24.52 -26.24
CA LEU A 136 -33.90 25.10 -27.37
C LEU A 136 -35.15 24.27 -27.72
N LEU A 137 -35.00 22.95 -27.78
CA LEU A 137 -36.12 22.04 -28.03
C LEU A 137 -37.23 22.20 -26.97
N THR A 138 -36.86 22.36 -25.70
CA THR A 138 -37.80 22.59 -24.61
C THR A 138 -38.57 23.90 -24.80
N LEU A 139 -37.87 24.99 -25.12
CA LEU A 139 -38.50 26.28 -25.39
C LEU A 139 -39.49 26.20 -26.57
N VAL A 140 -39.11 25.49 -27.64
CA VAL A 140 -39.98 25.28 -28.81
C VAL A 140 -41.24 24.49 -28.43
N LEU A 141 -41.09 23.35 -27.73
CA LEU A 141 -42.23 22.54 -27.27
C LEU A 141 -43.16 23.32 -26.34
N ALA A 142 -42.58 24.16 -25.49
CA ALA A 142 -43.35 25.00 -24.58
C ALA A 142 -44.13 26.10 -25.30
N GLY A 143 -43.54 26.69 -26.35
CA GLY A 143 -44.22 27.61 -27.25
C GLY A 143 -45.40 26.94 -27.96
N ILE A 144 -45.20 25.72 -28.48
CA ILE A 144 -46.26 24.92 -29.13
C ILE A 144 -47.39 24.62 -28.15
N ALA A 145 -47.08 24.16 -26.94
CA ALA A 145 -48.06 23.88 -25.90
C ALA A 145 -48.88 25.13 -25.55
N SER A 146 -48.21 26.27 -25.36
CA SER A 146 -48.87 27.56 -25.07
C SER A 146 -49.80 28.01 -26.20
N ALA A 147 -49.36 27.88 -27.46
CA ALA A 147 -50.19 28.20 -28.63
C ALA A 147 -51.42 27.29 -28.73
N HIS A 148 -51.26 26.00 -28.46
CA HIS A 148 -52.37 25.05 -28.45
C HIS A 148 -53.39 25.38 -27.36
N VAL A 149 -52.93 25.72 -26.14
CA VAL A 149 -53.79 26.16 -25.03
C VAL A 149 -54.60 27.41 -25.43
N ALA A 150 -53.93 28.40 -26.02
CA ALA A 150 -54.55 29.66 -26.43
C ALA A 150 -55.64 29.46 -27.51
N LEU A 151 -55.40 28.57 -28.46
CA LEU A 151 -56.34 28.29 -29.56
C LEU A 151 -57.51 27.39 -29.13
N ALA A 152 -57.29 26.40 -28.26
CA ALA A 152 -58.29 25.38 -27.94
C ALA A 152 -59.31 25.79 -26.86
N HIS A 153 -58.92 26.63 -25.91
CA HIS A 153 -59.70 26.80 -24.66
C HIS A 153 -60.29 28.21 -24.44
N HIS A 154 -60.26 29.10 -25.44
CA HIS A 154 -60.74 30.49 -25.30
C HIS A 154 -60.16 31.19 -24.05
N PHE A 155 -58.89 30.92 -23.73
CA PHE A 155 -58.24 31.58 -22.60
C PHE A 155 -58.23 33.10 -22.85
N PRO A 156 -58.55 33.91 -21.83
CA PRO A 156 -58.30 35.35 -21.89
C PRO A 156 -56.84 35.58 -22.30
N ALA A 157 -56.59 36.48 -23.25
CA ALA A 157 -55.23 36.75 -23.77
C ALA A 157 -54.21 37.04 -22.65
N ARG A 158 -54.68 37.59 -21.52
CA ARG A 158 -53.89 37.81 -20.31
C ARG A 158 -53.36 36.52 -19.70
N ASP A 159 -54.19 35.49 -19.56
CA ASP A 159 -53.81 34.23 -18.89
C ASP A 159 -52.85 33.42 -19.77
N ALA A 160 -53.05 33.44 -21.10
CA ALA A 160 -52.12 32.85 -22.05
C ALA A 160 -50.74 33.56 -22.03
N ALA A 161 -50.73 34.89 -21.89
CA ALA A 161 -49.49 35.66 -21.76
C ALA A 161 -48.75 35.35 -20.45
N VAL A 162 -49.47 35.26 -19.32
CA VAL A 162 -48.87 34.88 -18.02
C VAL A 162 -48.28 33.47 -18.08
N PHE A 163 -49.01 32.51 -18.63
CA PHE A 163 -48.54 31.13 -18.80
C PHE A 163 -47.27 31.05 -19.67
N GLY A 164 -47.26 31.78 -20.79
CA GLY A 164 -46.08 31.85 -21.67
C GLY A 164 -44.87 32.48 -20.97
N ILE A 165 -45.08 33.55 -20.20
CA ILE A 165 -44.01 34.21 -19.43
C ILE A 165 -43.44 33.25 -18.38
N ASP A 166 -44.28 32.56 -17.61
CA ASP A 166 -43.84 31.63 -16.56
C ASP A 166 -43.02 30.47 -17.14
N ILE A 167 -43.48 29.92 -18.26
CA ILE A 167 -42.77 28.87 -18.99
C ILE A 167 -41.41 29.34 -19.50
N VAL A 168 -41.37 30.48 -20.18
CA VAL A 168 -40.13 31.00 -20.77
C VAL A 168 -39.14 31.41 -19.67
N ALA A 169 -39.61 32.06 -18.61
CA ALA A 169 -38.80 32.43 -17.47
C ALA A 169 -38.26 31.19 -16.73
N GLY A 170 -39.10 30.19 -16.50
CA GLY A 170 -38.69 28.92 -15.90
C GLY A 170 -37.66 28.18 -16.74
N ALA A 171 -37.91 28.05 -18.05
CA ALA A 171 -36.96 27.42 -18.96
C ALA A 171 -35.63 28.20 -18.99
N ALA A 172 -35.66 29.52 -19.19
CA ALA A 172 -34.45 30.36 -19.22
C ALA A 172 -33.65 30.26 -17.92
N PHE A 173 -34.32 30.26 -16.77
CA PHE A 173 -33.68 30.09 -15.46
C PHE A 173 -32.96 28.74 -15.37
N VAL A 174 -33.61 27.63 -15.75
CA VAL A 174 -32.93 26.34 -15.64
C VAL A 174 -31.80 26.19 -16.65
N VAL A 175 -31.93 26.72 -17.87
CA VAL A 175 -30.82 26.73 -18.84
C VAL A 175 -29.62 27.48 -18.27
N PHE A 176 -29.86 28.63 -17.66
CA PHE A 176 -28.82 29.43 -17.00
C PHE A 176 -28.16 28.66 -15.86
N VAL A 177 -28.95 28.14 -14.91
CA VAL A 177 -28.45 27.38 -13.74
C VAL A 177 -27.71 26.13 -14.18
N THR A 178 -28.25 25.39 -15.15
CA THR A 178 -27.65 24.18 -15.73
C THR A 178 -26.29 24.48 -16.36
N THR A 179 -26.20 25.56 -17.13
CA THR A 179 -24.94 25.98 -17.76
C THR A 179 -23.91 26.38 -16.71
N LEU A 180 -24.34 27.10 -15.65
CA LEU A 180 -23.48 27.49 -14.55
C LEU A 180 -22.97 26.28 -13.77
N MET A 181 -23.86 25.37 -13.38
CA MET A 181 -23.54 24.12 -12.70
C MET A 181 -22.58 23.28 -13.52
N SER A 182 -22.85 23.06 -14.81
CA SER A 182 -21.98 22.30 -15.70
C SER A 182 -20.54 22.87 -15.73
N ARG A 183 -20.39 24.20 -15.79
CA ARG A 183 -19.06 24.85 -15.72
C ARG A 183 -18.36 24.61 -14.38
N VAL A 184 -19.09 24.72 -13.26
CA VAL A 184 -18.54 24.51 -11.92
C VAL A 184 -18.10 23.06 -11.74
N TYR A 185 -18.95 22.10 -12.14
CA TYR A 185 -18.64 20.67 -12.05
C TYR A 185 -17.42 20.28 -12.91
N GLU A 186 -17.33 20.76 -14.15
CA GLU A 186 -16.17 20.50 -15.01
C GLU A 186 -14.88 21.12 -14.47
N GLY A 187 -14.97 22.27 -13.79
CA GLY A 187 -13.84 22.88 -13.09
C GLY A 187 -13.40 22.06 -11.88
N ALA A 188 -14.35 21.62 -11.05
CA ALA A 188 -14.10 20.81 -9.86
C ALA A 188 -13.50 19.44 -10.21
N LEU A 189 -14.05 18.75 -11.21
CA LEU A 189 -13.52 17.43 -11.62
C LEU A 189 -12.08 17.52 -12.12
N ARG A 190 -11.75 18.55 -12.93
CA ARG A 190 -10.38 18.75 -13.41
C ARG A 190 -9.39 19.03 -12.29
N ARG A 191 -9.79 19.77 -11.26
CA ARG A 191 -8.95 19.99 -10.06
C ARG A 191 -8.71 18.68 -9.31
N ILE A 192 -9.74 17.86 -9.14
CA ILE A 192 -9.61 16.55 -8.48
C ILE A 192 -8.68 15.64 -9.28
N GLU A 193 -8.81 15.62 -10.60
CA GLU A 193 -7.94 14.83 -11.47
C GLU A 193 -6.47 15.27 -11.38
N ALA A 194 -6.20 16.58 -11.40
CA ALA A 194 -4.86 17.12 -11.20
C ALA A 194 -4.27 16.72 -9.83
N LEU A 195 -5.04 16.89 -8.75
CA LEU A 195 -4.61 16.51 -7.40
C LEU A 195 -4.31 15.01 -7.27
N LEU A 196 -5.12 14.15 -7.89
CA LEU A 196 -4.88 12.71 -7.90
C LEU A 196 -3.61 12.34 -8.67
N HIS A 197 -3.31 13.05 -9.76
CA HIS A 197 -2.06 12.87 -10.49
C HIS A 197 -0.85 13.29 -9.67
N ASP A 198 -0.90 14.44 -9.02
CA ASP A 198 0.18 14.95 -8.15
C ASP A 198 0.43 14.01 -6.96
N GLN A 199 -0.63 13.53 -6.32
CA GLN A 199 -0.52 12.57 -5.21
C GLN A 199 0.13 11.26 -5.65
N ARG A 200 -0.20 10.76 -6.85
CA ARG A 200 0.43 9.54 -7.39
C ARG A 200 1.91 9.76 -7.68
N ALA A 201 2.28 10.90 -8.26
CA ALA A 201 3.68 11.22 -8.52
C ALA A 201 4.49 11.26 -7.21
N CYS A 202 3.97 11.95 -6.19
CA CYS A 202 4.60 12.03 -4.87
C CYS A 202 4.76 10.63 -4.22
N ASN A 203 3.74 9.78 -4.31
CA ASN A 203 3.83 8.42 -3.75
C ASN A 203 4.90 7.56 -4.44
N ILE A 204 5.07 7.69 -5.76
CA ILE A 204 6.11 6.98 -6.51
C ILE A 204 7.50 7.47 -6.09
N GLU A 205 7.68 8.78 -5.95
CA GLU A 205 8.93 9.38 -5.50
C GLU A 205 9.31 8.92 -4.08
N MET A 206 8.35 8.90 -3.15
CA MET A 206 8.56 8.38 -1.80
C MET A 206 8.99 6.91 -1.79
N ALA A 207 8.38 6.07 -2.64
CA ALA A 207 8.75 4.65 -2.74
C ALA A 207 10.20 4.47 -3.25
N GLN A 208 10.61 5.27 -4.24
CA GLN A 208 11.98 5.24 -4.77
C GLN A 208 13.00 5.71 -3.72
N LEU A 209 12.67 6.75 -2.94
CA LEU A 209 13.55 7.24 -1.88
C LEU A 209 13.74 6.19 -0.78
N ALA A 210 12.67 5.52 -0.36
CA ALA A 210 12.73 4.45 0.64
C ALA A 210 13.61 3.29 0.16
N GLU A 211 13.47 2.88 -1.11
CA GLU A 211 14.31 1.83 -1.69
C GLU A 211 15.80 2.24 -1.74
N SER A 212 16.08 3.47 -2.16
CA SER A 212 17.44 4.03 -2.19
C SER A 212 18.09 4.06 -0.81
N LEU A 213 17.32 4.46 0.22
CA LEU A 213 17.80 4.48 1.61
C LEU A 213 18.15 3.06 2.08
N GLY A 214 17.25 2.09 1.85
CA GLY A 214 17.50 0.69 2.22
C GLY A 214 18.75 0.11 1.54
N ARG A 215 18.97 0.41 0.25
CA ARG A 215 20.20 0.02 -0.45
C ARG A 215 21.44 0.69 0.14
N SER A 216 21.36 1.97 0.50
CA SER A 216 22.48 2.68 1.14
C SER A 216 22.83 2.07 2.50
N GLU A 217 21.84 1.72 3.32
CA GLU A 217 22.06 1.06 4.61
C GLU A 217 22.68 -0.33 4.45
N ALA A 218 22.17 -1.14 3.52
CA ALA A 218 22.73 -2.45 3.20
C ALA A 218 24.20 -2.33 2.73
N HIS A 219 24.49 -1.38 1.83
CA HIS A 219 25.86 -1.11 1.39
C HIS A 219 26.77 -0.66 2.55
N LYS A 220 26.29 0.21 3.45
CA LYS A 220 27.05 0.62 4.63
C LYS A 220 27.37 -0.57 5.54
N ARG A 221 26.38 -1.45 5.79
CA ARG A 221 26.58 -2.66 6.59
C ARG A 221 27.56 -3.62 5.93
N GLN A 222 27.45 -3.83 4.62
CA GLN A 222 28.37 -4.70 3.88
C GLN A 222 29.80 -4.15 3.88
N PHE A 223 29.97 -2.87 3.56
CA PHE A 223 31.26 -2.19 3.59
C PHE A 223 31.90 -2.28 4.99
N PHE A 224 31.08 -2.14 6.03
CA PHE A 224 31.52 -2.30 7.41
C PHE A 224 32.04 -3.72 7.70
N LYS A 225 31.31 -4.76 7.30
CA LYS A 225 31.75 -6.17 7.46
C LYS A 225 33.08 -6.42 6.73
N GLU A 226 33.18 -5.98 5.49
CA GLU A 226 34.39 -6.15 4.66
C GLU A 226 35.59 -5.41 5.25
N THR A 227 35.37 -4.20 5.76
CA THR A 227 36.44 -3.42 6.42
C THR A 227 36.97 -4.17 7.65
N ILE A 228 36.09 -4.65 8.53
CA ILE A 228 36.50 -5.40 9.73
C ILE A 228 37.24 -6.69 9.38
N TYR A 229 36.72 -7.43 8.40
CA TYR A 229 37.36 -8.67 7.94
C TYR A 229 38.77 -8.39 7.37
N SER A 230 38.91 -7.34 6.57
CA SER A 230 40.20 -6.96 5.96
C SER A 230 41.23 -6.50 7.00
N VAL A 231 40.83 -5.62 7.94
CA VAL A 231 41.77 -5.08 8.95
C VAL A 231 42.19 -6.10 10.00
N THR A 232 41.44 -7.19 10.16
CA THR A 232 41.78 -8.31 11.05
C THR A 232 42.50 -9.45 10.34
N SER A 233 42.98 -9.22 9.10
CA SER A 233 43.63 -10.23 8.27
C SER A 233 42.78 -11.47 8.02
N GLY A 234 41.47 -11.29 7.91
CA GLY A 234 40.49 -12.37 7.69
C GLY A 234 40.12 -13.16 8.95
N ARG A 235 40.58 -12.75 10.13
CA ARG A 235 40.35 -13.50 11.37
C ARG A 235 39.05 -13.15 12.08
N LEU A 236 38.48 -11.95 11.90
CA LEU A 236 37.19 -11.58 12.50
C LEU A 236 36.12 -11.41 11.43
N ARG A 237 35.07 -12.22 11.52
CA ARG A 237 33.91 -12.20 10.65
C ARG A 237 32.67 -11.71 11.41
N ILE A 238 32.02 -10.69 10.89
CA ILE A 238 30.73 -10.23 11.43
C ILE A 238 29.61 -10.98 10.73
N CYS A 239 28.81 -11.67 11.52
CA CYS A 239 27.74 -12.54 11.08
C CYS A 239 26.39 -11.82 11.03
N ASP A 240 25.50 -12.31 10.16
CA ASP A 240 24.09 -11.98 10.21
C ASP A 240 23.36 -12.80 11.28
N ALA A 241 22.19 -12.32 11.69
CA ALA A 241 21.40 -12.96 12.73
C ALA A 241 21.06 -14.41 12.36
N GLY A 242 21.43 -15.34 13.23
CA GLY A 242 21.12 -16.77 13.09
C GLY A 242 22.17 -17.59 12.34
N GLU A 243 23.25 -16.98 11.84
CA GLU A 243 24.34 -17.72 11.20
C GLU A 243 25.12 -18.60 12.20
N ILE A 244 25.13 -18.21 13.48
CA ILE A 244 25.86 -18.91 14.55
C ILE A 244 25.03 -20.03 15.20
N ASP A 245 23.70 -19.96 15.11
CA ASP A 245 22.77 -20.82 15.88
C ASP A 245 22.98 -22.31 15.63
N GLY A 246 23.28 -22.70 14.37
CA GLY A 246 23.57 -24.09 14.03
C GLY A 246 24.80 -24.66 14.73
N MET A 247 25.78 -23.82 15.10
CA MET A 247 26.93 -24.28 15.91
C MET A 247 26.52 -24.50 17.36
N LEU A 248 25.73 -23.59 17.93
CA LEU A 248 25.23 -23.66 19.30
C LEU A 248 24.40 -24.94 19.52
N ASP A 249 23.55 -25.29 18.56
CA ASP A 249 22.72 -26.51 18.59
C ASP A 249 23.56 -27.81 18.59
N SER A 250 24.77 -27.76 18.02
CA SER A 250 25.72 -28.88 17.96
C SER A 250 26.75 -28.88 19.09
N SER A 251 26.56 -28.07 20.13
CA SER A 251 27.48 -27.97 21.26
C SER A 251 27.58 -29.29 22.05
N GLU A 252 28.79 -29.61 22.48
CA GLU A 252 29.07 -30.75 23.36
C GLU A 252 29.03 -30.33 24.83
N VAL A 253 29.34 -29.06 25.10
CA VAL A 253 29.36 -28.46 26.43
C VAL A 253 28.53 -27.18 26.40
N ALA A 254 27.68 -27.00 27.41
CA ALA A 254 26.93 -25.76 27.66
C ALA A 254 26.99 -25.42 29.15
N LEU A 255 27.45 -24.22 29.50
CA LEU A 255 27.66 -23.74 30.86
C LEU A 255 27.07 -22.34 31.03
N GLU A 256 26.18 -22.16 32.00
CA GLU A 256 25.65 -20.84 32.35
C GLU A 256 26.60 -20.08 33.28
N ILE A 257 26.64 -18.76 33.13
CA ILE A 257 27.40 -17.85 33.99
C ILE A 257 26.46 -16.76 34.48
N GLY A 258 26.17 -16.77 35.78
CA GLY A 258 25.33 -15.75 36.43
C GLY A 258 26.11 -14.68 37.18
N ALA A 259 27.39 -14.94 37.52
CA ALA A 259 28.17 -14.02 38.34
C ALA A 259 29.67 -13.96 38.00
N ALA A 260 30.30 -12.83 38.30
CA ALA A 260 31.73 -12.62 38.10
C ALA A 260 32.63 -13.60 38.87
N SER A 261 32.16 -14.14 40.00
CA SER A 261 32.87 -15.17 40.76
C SER A 261 32.98 -16.51 40.03
N GLU A 262 32.10 -16.78 39.06
CA GLU A 262 32.03 -18.04 38.33
C GLU A 262 32.95 -18.07 37.12
N VAL A 263 33.39 -16.90 36.63
CA VAL A 263 34.26 -16.74 35.45
C VAL A 263 35.49 -17.64 35.53
N GLY A 264 36.17 -17.65 36.69
CA GLY A 264 37.38 -18.46 36.87
C GLY A 264 37.11 -19.97 36.88
N HIS A 265 35.92 -20.39 37.33
CA HIS A 265 35.51 -21.80 37.31
C HIS A 265 35.16 -22.25 35.90
N VAL A 266 34.31 -21.49 35.18
CA VAL A 266 33.91 -21.83 33.81
C VAL A 266 35.09 -21.80 32.84
N ARG A 267 36.00 -20.83 32.97
CA ARG A 267 37.23 -20.81 32.15
C ARG A 267 38.05 -22.08 32.34
N ARG A 268 38.19 -22.60 33.56
CA ARG A 268 38.90 -23.87 33.82
C ARG A 268 38.22 -25.05 33.14
N LEU A 269 36.91 -25.19 33.30
CA LEU A 269 36.15 -26.29 32.67
C LEU A 269 36.27 -26.29 31.14
N ILE A 270 36.19 -25.10 30.52
CA ILE A 270 36.37 -24.98 29.06
C ILE A 270 37.83 -25.25 28.66
N THR A 271 38.81 -24.83 29.47
CA THR A 271 40.23 -25.13 29.20
C THR A 271 40.50 -26.62 29.27
N ASP A 272 39.94 -27.31 30.27
CA ASP A 272 40.06 -28.76 30.42
C ASP A 272 39.41 -29.49 29.24
N TYR A 273 38.24 -29.02 28.78
CA TYR A 273 37.60 -29.50 27.56
C TYR A 273 38.51 -29.30 26.33
N CYS A 274 39.00 -28.09 26.07
CA CYS A 274 39.91 -27.79 24.96
C CYS A 274 41.18 -28.66 25.00
N SER A 275 41.74 -28.87 26.19
CA SER A 275 42.90 -29.75 26.37
C SER A 275 42.58 -31.20 26.00
N SER A 276 41.45 -31.72 26.47
CA SER A 276 40.99 -33.08 26.15
C SER A 276 40.70 -33.29 24.66
N THR A 277 40.36 -32.21 23.93
CA THR A 277 40.12 -32.26 22.48
C THR A 277 41.40 -32.19 21.62
N GLY A 278 42.56 -31.96 22.23
CA GLY A 278 43.86 -32.00 21.55
C GLY A 278 44.64 -30.69 21.47
N LEU A 279 44.17 -29.59 22.09
CA LEU A 279 45.03 -28.42 22.29
C LEU A 279 46.03 -28.67 23.41
N ALA A 280 47.27 -28.27 23.20
CA ALA A 280 48.31 -28.37 24.20
C ALA A 280 49.31 -27.20 24.10
N GLY A 281 50.08 -27.02 25.17
CA GLY A 281 51.16 -26.04 25.24
C GLY A 281 50.67 -24.60 25.08
N THR A 282 51.47 -23.78 24.40
CA THR A 282 51.24 -22.34 24.26
C THR A 282 49.93 -21.98 23.55
N GLU A 283 49.47 -22.82 22.62
CA GLU A 283 48.21 -22.60 21.91
C GLU A 283 47.00 -22.74 22.84
N LEU A 284 47.04 -23.70 23.78
CA LEU A 284 46.00 -23.87 24.79
C LEU A 284 45.96 -22.66 25.75
N ASP A 285 47.12 -22.20 26.19
CA ASP A 285 47.23 -21.06 27.11
C ASP A 285 46.67 -19.78 26.46
N MET A 286 47.07 -19.50 25.22
CA MET A 286 46.60 -18.34 24.46
C MET A 286 45.10 -18.41 24.16
N PHE A 287 44.59 -19.58 23.76
CA PHE A 287 43.17 -19.77 23.51
C PHE A 287 42.33 -19.64 24.80
N SER A 288 42.84 -20.13 25.93
CA SER A 288 42.19 -19.98 27.25
C SER A 288 42.10 -18.51 27.68
N ILE A 289 43.11 -17.70 27.38
CA ILE A 289 43.08 -16.24 27.61
C ILE A 289 41.99 -15.59 26.74
N ALA A 290 41.94 -15.91 25.45
CA ALA A 290 40.92 -15.41 24.53
C ALA A 290 39.49 -15.75 24.99
N VAL A 291 39.26 -17.01 25.37
CA VAL A 291 37.97 -17.47 25.93
C VAL A 291 37.63 -16.73 27.22
N GLY A 292 38.62 -16.55 28.10
CA GLY A 292 38.44 -15.82 29.36
C GLY A 292 38.01 -14.37 29.14
N GLU A 293 38.52 -13.72 28.10
CA GLU A 293 38.13 -12.36 27.73
C GLU A 293 36.69 -12.31 27.19
N ALA A 294 36.30 -13.24 26.31
CA ALA A 294 34.92 -13.34 25.83
C ALA A 294 33.92 -13.55 26.98
N ILE A 295 34.23 -14.45 27.90
CA ILE A 295 33.42 -14.69 29.11
C ILE A 295 33.34 -13.43 29.99
N THR A 296 34.47 -12.76 30.20
CA THR A 296 34.52 -11.55 31.02
C THR A 296 33.69 -10.44 30.39
N ASN A 297 33.68 -10.33 29.06
CA ASN A 297 32.86 -9.37 28.34
C ASN A 297 31.37 -9.64 28.54
N ALA A 298 30.92 -10.90 28.43
CA ALA A 298 29.53 -11.26 28.71
C ALA A 298 29.10 -10.87 30.13
N VAL A 299 29.89 -11.21 31.15
CA VAL A 299 29.55 -10.85 32.54
C VAL A 299 29.58 -9.33 32.77
N LYS A 300 30.56 -8.64 32.21
CA LYS A 300 30.76 -7.20 32.42
C LYS A 300 29.69 -6.35 31.72
N HIS A 301 29.26 -6.76 30.53
CA HIS A 301 28.39 -5.96 29.67
C HIS A 301 26.93 -6.43 29.66
N ALA A 302 26.66 -7.69 30.03
CA ALA A 302 25.34 -8.30 30.01
C ALA A 302 24.91 -8.95 31.34
N ALA A 303 25.71 -8.82 32.40
CA ALA A 303 25.46 -9.41 33.72
C ALA A 303 25.34 -10.96 33.73
N GLY A 304 25.87 -11.63 32.71
CA GLY A 304 25.86 -13.08 32.60
C GLY A 304 25.83 -13.53 31.14
N GLY A 305 25.80 -14.85 30.93
CA GLY A 305 25.74 -15.44 29.60
C GLY A 305 25.80 -16.97 29.64
N VAL A 306 25.80 -17.57 28.45
CA VAL A 306 25.96 -19.02 28.28
C VAL A 306 27.20 -19.27 27.42
N VAL A 307 28.07 -20.15 27.89
CA VAL A 307 29.26 -20.60 27.18
C VAL A 307 28.99 -21.97 26.60
N TYR A 308 29.16 -22.08 25.30
CA TYR A 308 29.08 -23.32 24.56
C TYR A 308 30.48 -23.70 24.08
N ALA A 309 30.78 -24.99 24.02
CA ALA A 309 31.97 -25.48 23.35
C ALA A 309 31.65 -26.75 22.57
N GLY A 310 32.40 -26.95 21.50
CA GLY A 310 32.28 -28.12 20.67
C GLY A 310 33.53 -28.31 19.82
N ARG A 311 33.56 -29.44 19.12
CA ARG A 311 34.59 -29.74 18.15
C ARG A 311 33.96 -30.00 16.79
N ARG A 312 34.64 -29.57 15.73
CA ARG A 312 34.32 -29.94 14.35
C ARG A 312 35.58 -30.33 13.61
N GLU A 313 35.67 -31.60 13.23
CA GLU A 313 36.82 -32.16 12.50
C GLU A 313 38.15 -31.83 13.19
N ASN A 314 38.90 -30.87 12.64
CA ASN A 314 40.21 -30.41 13.09
C ASN A 314 40.18 -29.02 13.74
N VAL A 315 39.02 -28.58 14.25
CA VAL A 315 38.82 -27.29 14.89
C VAL A 315 38.10 -27.48 16.22
N VAL A 316 38.61 -26.88 17.28
CA VAL A 316 37.83 -26.65 18.51
C VAL A 316 37.20 -25.26 18.42
N TRP A 317 35.98 -25.12 18.96
CA TRP A 317 35.33 -23.83 19.04
C TRP A 317 34.69 -23.61 20.40
N VAL A 318 34.65 -22.35 20.82
CA VAL A 318 33.99 -21.90 22.04
C VAL A 318 33.13 -20.70 21.68
N ALA A 319 31.84 -20.77 21.96
CA ALA A 319 30.90 -19.67 21.78
C ALA A 319 30.49 -19.08 23.14
N VAL A 320 30.44 -17.77 23.24
CA VAL A 320 29.90 -17.05 24.39
C VAL A 320 28.71 -16.24 23.90
N VAL A 321 27.54 -16.47 24.50
CA VAL A 321 26.28 -15.81 24.17
C VAL A 321 25.83 -15.01 25.37
N ASP A 322 25.56 -13.73 25.16
CA ASP A 322 25.06 -12.83 26.19
C ASP A 322 23.80 -12.08 25.72
N GLY A 323 22.99 -11.63 26.68
CA GLY A 323 21.76 -10.86 26.46
C GLY A 323 21.96 -9.35 26.68
N GLY A 324 23.17 -8.84 26.47
CA GLY A 324 23.50 -7.43 26.69
C GLY A 324 22.92 -6.51 25.61
N PRO A 325 23.20 -5.19 25.68
CA PRO A 325 22.69 -4.22 24.71
C PRO A 325 23.33 -4.32 23.31
N GLY A 326 24.21 -5.29 23.10
CA GLY A 326 25.03 -5.41 21.90
C GLY A 326 26.16 -4.39 21.81
N ILE A 327 26.90 -4.46 20.71
CA ILE A 327 27.99 -3.54 20.38
C ILE A 327 27.50 -2.58 19.29
N GLU A 328 27.54 -1.28 19.57
CA GLU A 328 27.24 -0.25 18.57
C GLU A 328 28.18 -0.37 17.36
N SER A 329 27.60 -0.38 16.15
CA SER A 329 28.32 -0.58 14.89
C SER A 329 29.49 0.39 14.70
N LEU A 330 29.38 1.64 15.17
CA LEU A 330 30.44 2.64 15.01
C LEU A 330 31.63 2.49 15.98
N ILE A 331 31.51 1.67 17.03
CA ILE A 331 32.53 1.53 18.07
C ILE A 331 33.52 0.42 17.73
N LEU A 332 33.06 -0.66 17.08
CA LEU A 332 33.87 -1.86 16.84
C LEU A 332 35.14 -1.62 15.99
N PRO A 333 35.13 -0.87 14.86
CA PRO A 333 36.36 -0.59 14.11
C PRO A 333 37.34 0.27 14.90
N ARG A 334 36.84 1.20 15.72
CA ARG A 334 37.71 2.04 16.56
C ARG A 334 38.37 1.22 17.66
N ALA A 335 37.63 0.29 18.26
CA ALA A 335 38.15 -0.65 19.25
C ALA A 335 39.19 -1.62 18.65
N LEU A 336 39.02 -2.02 17.38
CA LEU A 336 39.94 -2.92 16.68
C LEU A 336 41.18 -2.23 16.09
N LEU A 337 41.06 -0.97 15.65
CA LEU A 337 42.13 -0.26 14.93
C LEU A 337 42.95 0.70 15.80
N MET A 338 42.40 1.19 16.92
CA MET A 338 43.11 2.08 17.81
C MET A 338 43.51 1.33 19.08
N MET A 339 44.77 0.90 19.18
CA MET A 339 45.32 0.42 20.44
C MET A 339 45.08 1.47 21.54
N GLY A 340 44.30 1.08 22.56
CA GLY A 340 43.98 1.93 23.70
C GLY A 340 42.73 2.83 23.58
N TYR A 341 41.94 2.76 22.50
CA TYR A 341 40.66 3.48 22.44
C TYR A 341 39.59 2.79 23.29
N SER A 342 39.06 3.50 24.29
CA SER A 342 38.14 2.95 25.30
C SER A 342 37.10 4.00 25.66
N THR A 343 35.81 3.66 25.59
CA THR A 343 34.69 4.48 26.09
C THR A 343 34.41 4.24 27.58
N LYS A 344 34.94 3.16 28.16
CA LYS A 344 35.04 2.79 29.60
C LYS A 344 36.25 1.84 29.76
N PRO A 345 36.94 1.78 30.94
CA PRO A 345 38.39 1.53 31.11
C PRO A 345 39.07 0.26 30.55
N SER A 346 38.49 -0.51 29.62
CA SER A 346 39.10 -1.79 29.20
C SER A 346 38.90 -2.20 27.73
N LEU A 347 38.34 -1.36 26.85
CA LEU A 347 37.84 -1.88 25.55
C LEU A 347 38.85 -2.00 24.39
N GLY A 348 40.14 -1.75 24.60
CA GLY A 348 41.15 -1.79 23.52
C GLY A 348 42.03 -3.03 23.49
N ILE A 349 42.07 -3.82 24.57
CA ILE A 349 42.98 -4.99 24.69
C ILE A 349 42.22 -6.30 24.48
N GLY A 350 40.94 -6.36 24.88
CA GLY A 350 40.18 -7.62 24.89
C GLY A 350 40.05 -8.28 23.52
N TYR A 351 39.64 -7.51 22.51
CA TYR A 351 39.56 -8.04 21.14
C TYR A 351 40.92 -8.36 20.54
N THR A 352 41.97 -7.64 20.92
CA THR A 352 43.35 -7.97 20.52
C THR A 352 43.77 -9.32 21.10
N LEU A 353 43.51 -9.58 22.39
CA LEU A 353 43.79 -10.88 23.02
C LEU A 353 42.97 -12.01 22.40
N MET A 354 41.71 -11.77 22.08
CA MET A 354 40.88 -12.74 21.36
C MET A 354 41.44 -13.04 19.97
N LEU A 355 41.83 -12.00 19.22
CA LEU A 355 42.46 -12.14 17.90
C LEU A 355 43.81 -12.84 17.96
N ASP A 356 44.60 -12.64 19.01
CA ASP A 356 45.90 -13.29 19.16
C ASP A 356 45.76 -14.77 19.57
N GLY A 357 44.73 -15.10 20.36
CA GLY A 357 44.50 -16.46 20.84
C GLY A 357 43.72 -17.37 19.89
N ALA A 358 42.87 -16.82 19.01
CA ALA A 358 42.03 -17.59 18.08
C ALA A 358 42.50 -17.44 16.62
N ASP A 359 42.25 -18.47 15.80
CA ASP A 359 42.56 -18.44 14.37
C ASP A 359 41.43 -17.75 13.58
N GLU A 360 40.19 -17.96 14.01
CA GLU A 360 39.01 -17.29 13.46
C GLU A 360 38.02 -16.93 14.59
N ILE A 361 37.36 -15.79 14.44
CA ILE A 361 36.35 -15.27 15.34
C ILE A 361 35.10 -14.93 14.54
N MET A 362 33.95 -15.43 14.96
CA MET A 362 32.64 -15.00 14.45
C MET A 362 31.94 -14.14 15.49
N LEU A 363 31.41 -13.00 15.05
CA LEU A 363 30.71 -12.05 15.90
C LEU A 363 29.33 -11.75 15.33
N GLU A 364 28.28 -12.12 16.07
CA GLU A 364 26.91 -11.67 15.81
C GLU A 364 26.51 -10.74 16.95
N THR A 365 26.06 -9.52 16.64
CA THR A 365 25.63 -8.57 17.66
C THR A 365 24.40 -7.80 17.21
N SER A 366 23.49 -7.58 18.14
CA SER A 366 22.29 -6.76 17.94
C SER A 366 21.86 -6.15 19.27
N GLU A 367 20.78 -5.37 19.28
CA GLU A 367 20.21 -4.81 20.51
C GLU A 367 19.74 -5.89 21.51
N SER A 368 19.59 -7.15 21.07
CA SER A 368 19.16 -8.26 21.92
C SER A 368 20.31 -9.08 22.52
N GLY A 369 21.57 -8.75 22.23
CA GLY A 369 22.71 -9.50 22.75
C GLY A 369 23.90 -9.61 21.79
N THR A 370 24.97 -10.21 22.29
CA THR A 370 26.17 -10.52 21.52
C THR A 370 26.50 -12.00 21.60
N LYS A 371 26.86 -12.59 20.44
CA LYS A 371 27.39 -13.95 20.32
C LYS A 371 28.79 -13.85 19.73
N VAL A 372 29.78 -14.38 20.46
CA VAL A 372 31.17 -14.46 20.01
C VAL A 372 31.57 -15.93 19.92
N VAL A 373 32.01 -16.39 18.76
CA VAL A 373 32.59 -17.72 18.58
C VAL A 373 34.07 -17.57 18.31
N LEU A 374 34.89 -18.23 19.13
CA LEU A 374 36.33 -18.33 18.98
C LEU A 374 36.65 -19.72 18.44
N MET A 375 37.44 -19.80 17.38
CA MET A 375 37.83 -21.05 16.74
C MET A 375 39.35 -21.21 16.71
N LYS A 376 39.81 -22.42 16.96
CA LYS A 376 41.24 -22.77 16.92
C LYS A 376 41.45 -24.07 16.19
N ASN A 377 42.37 -24.08 15.23
CA ASN A 377 42.76 -25.29 14.53
C ASN A 377 43.58 -26.19 15.46
N LEU A 378 43.21 -27.46 15.49
CA LEU A 378 44.00 -28.51 16.13
C LEU A 378 45.19 -28.80 15.22
N ALA A 379 46.38 -28.96 15.79
CA ALA A 379 47.53 -29.37 15.01
C ALA A 379 47.26 -30.77 14.42
N CYS A 380 47.23 -30.87 13.10
CA CYS A 380 47.15 -32.16 12.42
C CYS A 380 48.47 -32.90 12.66
N GLU A 381 48.42 -34.09 13.26
CA GLU A 381 49.55 -35.02 13.26
C GLU A 381 49.79 -35.50 11.82
N LEU A 382 50.51 -34.72 11.02
CA LEU A 382 51.15 -35.24 9.82
C LEU A 382 52.30 -36.13 10.28
N GLY A 383 52.09 -37.43 10.15
CA GLY A 383 53.04 -38.48 10.50
C GLY A 383 54.45 -38.21 9.99
N GLN A 384 55.40 -38.29 10.91
CA GLN A 384 56.79 -38.60 10.61
C GLN A 384 56.86 -39.97 9.94
N GLU A 385 57.15 -40.03 8.64
CA GLU A 385 57.98 -41.09 8.04
C GLU A 385 58.42 -40.74 6.59
N ALA A 386 59.73 -40.91 6.34
CA ALA A 386 60.45 -40.87 5.06
C ALA A 386 60.59 -39.48 4.39
N ILE A 387 61.77 -38.99 3.98
CA ILE A 387 62.93 -39.64 3.39
C ILE A 387 64.19 -38.82 3.76
N PHE A 388 65.12 -39.42 4.53
CA PHE A 388 66.53 -39.07 4.43
C PHE A 388 67.06 -39.67 3.12
N GLY A 389 67.47 -38.82 2.18
CA GLY A 389 68.31 -39.20 1.05
C GLY A 389 69.56 -38.31 1.08
N PRO A 390 70.79 -38.87 1.09
CA PRO A 390 71.99 -38.06 1.05
C PRO A 390 72.16 -37.52 -0.37
N LEU A 391 72.24 -36.19 -0.50
CA LEU A 391 72.78 -35.59 -1.72
C LEU A 391 74.30 -35.56 -1.57
N ASP A 392 74.91 -36.59 -2.18
CA ASP A 392 76.31 -36.61 -2.54
C ASP A 392 76.68 -35.37 -3.36
N GLY A 393 77.94 -34.97 -3.21
CA GLY A 393 78.52 -33.85 -3.91
C GLY A 393 78.83 -34.13 -5.38
N ALA A 394 79.43 -33.08 -5.95
CA ALA A 394 80.39 -33.07 -7.06
C ALA A 394 79.87 -32.76 -8.49
N HIS A 395 80.47 -31.69 -9.02
CA HIS A 395 80.97 -31.48 -10.40
C HIS A 395 79.94 -31.66 -11.54
N HIS A 396 79.64 -30.66 -12.38
CA HIS A 396 80.55 -29.81 -13.16
C HIS A 396 79.76 -28.66 -13.80
#